data_AF-A0A7S0B4Y7-F1
#
_entry.id   AF-A0A7S0B4Y7-F1
#
_cell.length_a   1.000
_cell.length_b   1.000
_cell.length_c   1.000
_cell.angle_alpha   90.00
_cell.angle_beta   90.00
_cell.angle_gamma   90.00
#
_symmetry.space_group_name_H-M   'P 1'
#
loop_
_entity.id
_entity.type
_entity.pdbx_description
1 polymer ?
#
loop_
_entity_poly.entity_id
_entity_poly.type
_entity_poly.pdbx_seq_one_letter_code
_entity_poly.pdbx_strand_id
1 'polypeptide(L)'
;QSNVNFGIRDGKFAIGYFTPEELQGFEQAVSGVTWLVRDGKSYVQQGWKEANITVQTSGDKYATNLASRTAVGVDKDGRLIIIQIDGSIAVGDKKRGLNMLQLADLLIDNGAVHAINLDGGGSSAMARDGILINYPSDMKPPSCDASGKHQCERPVSSILCIHELLELEQDAGASPGFTVSSFVPLYIILFLFGCSLSFCVAL
;
A
#
# COMPACT_ATOMS: atom_id res chain seq x y z
N GLN A 1 -18.95 -4.96 -14.25
CA GLN A 1 -17.62 -4.32 -14.39
C GLN A 1 -16.88 -4.58 -13.08
N SER A 2 -15.75 -5.31 -13.14
CA SER A 2 -14.82 -5.38 -12.01
C SER A 2 -13.98 -4.11 -11.97
N ASN A 3 -13.59 -3.70 -10.76
CA ASN A 3 -12.60 -2.64 -10.59
C ASN A 3 -11.19 -3.17 -10.87
N VAL A 4 -10.21 -2.26 -10.99
CA VAL A 4 -8.80 -2.64 -11.19
C VAL A 4 -8.24 -3.30 -9.93
N ASN A 5 -7.38 -4.29 -10.10
CA ASN A 5 -6.79 -5.07 -9.00
C ASN A 5 -5.27 -4.99 -9.05
N PHE A 6 -4.65 -5.10 -7.89
CA PHE A 6 -3.23 -5.37 -7.70
C PHE A 6 -3.12 -6.68 -6.91
N GLY A 7 -2.15 -7.53 -7.26
CA GLY A 7 -1.94 -8.77 -6.52
C GLY A 7 -0.66 -9.49 -6.90
N ILE A 8 -0.41 -10.62 -6.24
CA ILE A 8 0.71 -11.52 -6.49
C ILE A 8 0.20 -12.76 -7.20
N ARG A 9 0.84 -13.12 -8.30
CA ARG A 9 0.56 -14.32 -9.09
C ARG A 9 1.86 -14.85 -9.69
N ASP A 10 2.10 -16.14 -9.56
CA ASP A 10 3.30 -16.82 -10.04
C ASP A 10 4.59 -16.14 -9.53
N GLY A 11 4.58 -15.71 -8.26
CA GLY A 11 5.68 -14.97 -7.62
C GLY A 11 5.95 -13.56 -8.17
N LYS A 12 5.02 -12.98 -8.95
CA LYS A 12 5.15 -11.64 -9.56
C LYS A 12 3.96 -10.76 -9.22
N PHE A 13 4.21 -9.46 -9.12
CA PHE A 13 3.12 -8.48 -9.05
C PHE A 13 2.40 -8.35 -10.39
N ALA A 14 1.08 -8.36 -10.37
CA ALA A 14 0.22 -8.14 -11.52
C ALA A 14 -0.83 -7.06 -11.22
N ILE A 15 -1.08 -6.19 -12.20
CA ILE A 15 -2.10 -5.13 -12.15
C ILE A 15 -3.01 -5.27 -13.37
N GLY A 16 -4.33 -5.24 -13.16
CA GLY A 16 -5.28 -5.31 -14.26
C GLY A 16 -6.74 -5.45 -13.85
N TYR A 17 -7.59 -5.53 -14.86
CA TYR A 17 -8.97 -5.98 -14.72
C TYR A 17 -9.00 -7.49 -14.99
N PHE A 18 -9.50 -8.25 -14.03
CA PHE A 18 -9.56 -9.70 -14.09
C PHE A 18 -11.00 -10.18 -13.94
N THR A 19 -11.31 -11.37 -14.47
CA THR A 19 -12.56 -12.07 -14.19
C THR A 19 -12.50 -12.77 -12.82
N PRO A 20 -13.64 -13.18 -12.23
CA PRO A 20 -13.66 -13.96 -10.99
C PRO A 20 -12.87 -15.28 -11.07
N GLU A 21 -12.79 -15.88 -12.26
CA GLU A 21 -12.03 -17.10 -12.53
C GLU A 21 -10.52 -16.82 -12.60
N GLU A 22 -10.10 -15.72 -13.21
CA GLU A 22 -8.69 -15.31 -13.27
C GLU A 22 -8.15 -14.93 -11.88
N LEU A 23 -8.98 -14.34 -11.02
CA LEU A 23 -8.62 -13.99 -9.64
C LEU A 23 -8.34 -15.22 -8.75
N GLN A 24 -8.84 -16.41 -9.10
CA GLN A 24 -8.52 -17.65 -8.37
C GLN A 24 -7.06 -18.08 -8.53
N GLY A 25 -6.35 -17.54 -9.53
CA GLY A 25 -4.91 -17.77 -9.74
C GLY A 25 -3.99 -16.80 -8.99
N PHE A 26 -4.52 -15.97 -8.09
CA PHE A 26 -3.73 -15.04 -7.29
C PHE A 26 -3.48 -15.58 -5.88
N GLU A 27 -2.24 -15.44 -5.41
CA GLU A 27 -1.81 -15.76 -4.05
C GLU A 27 -2.34 -14.72 -3.05
N GLN A 28 -2.36 -13.45 -3.48
CA GLN A 28 -2.87 -12.28 -2.77
C GLN A 28 -3.44 -11.31 -3.79
N ALA A 29 -4.57 -10.64 -3.49
CA ALA A 29 -5.14 -9.62 -4.35
C ALA A 29 -5.93 -8.57 -3.55
N VAL A 30 -5.88 -7.32 -4.01
CA VAL A 30 -6.71 -6.21 -3.52
C VAL A 30 -7.27 -5.41 -4.71
N SER A 31 -8.54 -5.03 -4.62
CA SER A 31 -9.20 -4.18 -5.61
C SER A 31 -9.05 -2.70 -5.23
N GLY A 32 -8.57 -1.88 -6.16
CA GLY A 32 -8.56 -0.42 -6.05
C GLY A 32 -9.70 0.23 -6.84
N VAL A 33 -9.73 1.56 -6.91
CA VAL A 33 -10.63 2.30 -7.81
C VAL A 33 -9.79 3.26 -8.64
N THR A 34 -9.92 3.15 -9.97
CA THR A 34 -9.10 3.83 -11.00
C THR A 34 -7.67 3.30 -11.12
N TRP A 35 -7.35 2.85 -12.34
CA TRP A 35 -5.97 2.59 -12.78
C TRP A 35 -5.28 3.94 -13.05
N LEU A 36 -4.31 4.31 -12.23
CA LEU A 36 -3.65 5.63 -12.24
C LEU A 36 -2.59 5.73 -13.34
N VAL A 37 -1.69 4.75 -13.40
CA VAL A 37 -0.54 4.72 -14.30
C VAL A 37 -0.55 3.40 -15.05
N ARG A 38 -0.40 3.45 -16.38
CA ARG A 38 -0.34 2.28 -17.24
C ARG A 38 0.72 2.51 -18.33
N ASP A 39 1.60 1.54 -18.53
CA ASP A 39 2.71 1.60 -19.48
C ASP A 39 3.58 2.87 -19.31
N GLY A 40 3.80 3.26 -18.04
CA GLY A 40 4.56 4.46 -17.65
C GLY A 40 3.88 5.80 -17.95
N LYS A 41 2.56 5.81 -18.20
CA LYS A 41 1.79 7.01 -18.55
C LYS A 41 0.55 7.16 -17.67
N SER A 42 0.13 8.41 -17.45
CA SER A 42 -1.10 8.71 -16.73
C SER A 42 -2.31 8.15 -17.48
N TYR A 43 -3.05 7.27 -16.80
CA TYR A 43 -4.22 6.57 -17.31
C TYR A 43 -5.52 7.02 -16.63
N VAL A 44 -5.42 7.94 -15.66
CA VAL A 44 -6.50 8.43 -14.78
C VAL A 44 -7.81 8.74 -15.53
N GLN A 45 -7.76 9.46 -16.66
CA GLN A 45 -8.97 9.83 -17.41
C GLN A 45 -9.73 8.63 -17.99
N GLN A 46 -9.01 7.57 -18.34
CA GLN A 46 -9.58 6.35 -18.92
C GLN A 46 -9.94 5.36 -17.80
N GLY A 47 -9.05 5.16 -16.83
CA GLY A 47 -9.30 4.35 -15.64
C GLY A 47 -10.49 4.85 -14.81
N TRP A 48 -10.80 6.16 -14.82
CA TRP A 48 -12.00 6.70 -14.18
C TRP A 48 -13.29 6.34 -14.94
N LYS A 49 -13.25 6.29 -16.27
CA LYS A 49 -14.41 5.88 -17.12
C LYS A 49 -14.68 4.38 -17.05
N GLU A 50 -13.63 3.59 -16.82
CA GLU A 50 -13.70 2.13 -16.70
C GLU A 50 -14.07 1.67 -15.28
N ALA A 51 -13.81 2.49 -14.26
CA ALA A 51 -14.07 2.16 -12.87
C ALA A 51 -15.57 2.11 -12.55
N ASN A 52 -15.95 1.14 -11.70
CA ASN A 52 -17.27 1.14 -11.07
C ASN A 52 -17.27 2.11 -9.88
N ILE A 53 -17.69 3.35 -10.15
CA ILE A 53 -17.75 4.44 -9.18
C ILE A 53 -19.00 4.45 -8.29
N THR A 54 -19.92 3.49 -8.43
CA THR A 54 -21.22 3.49 -7.69
C THR A 54 -21.08 3.40 -6.17
N VAL A 55 -19.93 2.93 -5.67
CA VAL A 55 -19.61 2.82 -4.25
C VAL A 55 -18.87 4.03 -3.68
N GLN A 56 -18.55 5.05 -4.49
CA GLN A 56 -17.73 6.19 -4.08
C GLN A 56 -18.55 7.32 -3.47
N THR A 57 -18.31 7.62 -2.19
CA THR A 57 -19.01 8.65 -1.40
C THR A 57 -18.86 10.08 -1.92
N SER A 58 -17.83 10.36 -2.75
CA SER A 58 -17.59 11.68 -3.36
C SER A 58 -18.11 11.80 -4.81
N GLY A 59 -18.67 10.73 -5.39
CA GLY A 59 -19.14 10.69 -6.78
C GLY A 59 -18.12 11.20 -7.80
N ASP A 60 -18.59 11.90 -8.84
CA ASP A 60 -17.79 12.45 -9.95
C ASP A 60 -16.64 13.37 -9.53
N LYS A 61 -16.68 13.92 -8.30
CA LYS A 61 -15.64 14.80 -7.76
C LYS A 61 -14.48 14.04 -7.12
N TYR A 62 -14.57 12.72 -6.94
CA TYR A 62 -13.51 11.94 -6.29
C TYR A 62 -12.17 12.03 -7.05
N ALA A 63 -12.18 12.05 -8.38
CA ALA A 63 -10.97 12.15 -9.19
C ALA A 63 -10.27 13.54 -9.09
N THR A 64 -11.05 14.60 -8.92
CA THR A 64 -10.58 16.00 -8.98
C THR A 64 -10.37 16.64 -7.61
N ASN A 65 -10.99 16.11 -6.54
CA ASN A 65 -10.79 16.58 -5.18
C ASN A 65 -9.35 16.31 -4.69
N LEU A 66 -8.76 17.30 -4.03
CA LEU A 66 -7.62 17.08 -3.14
C LEU A 66 -8.10 16.27 -1.92
N ALA A 67 -7.40 15.19 -1.62
CA ALA A 67 -7.70 14.29 -0.52
C ALA A 67 -6.40 13.64 -0.01
N SER A 68 -6.45 12.99 1.15
CA SER A 68 -5.46 11.96 1.46
C SER A 68 -5.58 10.84 0.42
N ARG A 69 -4.46 10.26 0.00
CA ARG A 69 -4.42 9.24 -1.06
C ARG A 69 -3.54 8.07 -0.66
N THR A 70 -3.94 6.89 -1.12
CA THR A 70 -3.15 5.68 -1.03
C THR A 70 -3.06 5.05 -2.42
N ALA A 71 -1.88 4.62 -2.83
CA ALA A 71 -1.66 3.94 -4.09
C ALA A 71 -0.64 2.81 -3.96
N VAL A 72 -0.80 1.78 -4.78
CA VAL A 72 0.17 0.71 -4.98
C VAL A 72 0.51 0.61 -6.46
N GLY A 73 1.77 0.32 -6.76
CA GLY A 73 2.28 0.18 -8.11
C GLY A 73 3.53 -0.67 -8.20
N VAL A 74 4.03 -0.79 -9.42
CA VAL A 74 5.23 -1.54 -9.77
C VAL A 74 6.08 -0.72 -10.73
N ASP A 75 7.40 -0.78 -10.56
CA ASP A 75 8.36 -0.16 -11.48
C ASP A 75 8.75 -1.10 -12.63
N LYS A 76 9.62 -0.61 -13.52
CA LYS A 76 10.15 -1.36 -14.67
C LYS A 76 10.97 -2.61 -14.30
N ASP A 77 11.47 -2.68 -13.06
CA ASP A 77 12.31 -3.76 -12.55
C ASP A 77 11.49 -4.76 -11.73
N GLY A 78 10.16 -4.59 -11.66
CA GLY A 78 9.24 -5.44 -10.92
C GLY A 78 9.20 -5.17 -9.42
N ARG A 79 9.76 -4.05 -8.95
CA ARG A 79 9.77 -3.68 -7.53
C ARG A 79 8.45 -3.02 -7.13
N LEU A 80 8.02 -3.29 -5.90
CA LEU A 80 6.82 -2.72 -5.30
C LEU A 80 7.01 -1.23 -4.98
N ILE A 81 6.03 -0.41 -5.35
CA ILE A 81 5.88 0.98 -4.92
C ILE A 81 4.60 1.08 -4.10
N ILE A 82 4.70 1.63 -2.89
CA ILE A 82 3.54 2.06 -2.08
C ILE A 82 3.69 3.54 -1.80
N ILE A 83 2.64 4.32 -2.03
CA ILE A 83 2.59 5.75 -1.70
C ILE A 83 1.38 6.00 -0.82
N GLN A 84 1.61 6.66 0.31
CA GLN A 84 0.59 7.28 1.15
C GLN A 84 0.83 8.79 1.15
N ILE A 85 -0.26 9.57 1.06
CA ILE A 85 -0.24 11.03 1.03
C ILE A 85 -1.26 11.55 2.03
N ASP A 86 -0.81 12.36 2.98
CA ASP A 86 -1.68 13.06 3.91
C ASP A 86 -2.48 14.18 3.24
N GLY A 87 -3.74 14.30 3.65
CA GLY A 87 -4.63 15.31 3.11
C GLY A 87 -5.87 15.52 3.97
N SER A 88 -6.92 16.09 3.36
CA SER A 88 -8.25 16.14 3.96
C SER A 88 -9.29 16.57 2.93
N ILE A 89 -10.40 15.83 2.86
CA ILE A 89 -11.60 16.23 2.12
C ILE A 89 -12.44 17.14 3.04
N ALA A 90 -11.92 18.33 3.34
CA ALA A 90 -12.58 19.30 4.21
C ALA A 90 -13.50 20.25 3.42
N VAL A 91 -14.53 20.76 4.10
CA VAL A 91 -15.41 21.83 3.61
C VAL A 91 -14.66 23.18 3.66
N GLY A 92 -14.81 24.00 2.62
CA GLY A 92 -14.12 25.29 2.49
C GLY A 92 -12.64 25.15 2.09
N ASP A 93 -11.81 26.08 2.56
CA ASP A 93 -10.44 26.28 2.07
C ASP A 93 -9.40 25.32 2.68
N LYS A 94 -9.83 24.35 3.50
CA LYS A 94 -8.94 23.43 4.24
C LYS A 94 -8.59 22.14 3.49
N LYS A 95 -8.88 22.07 2.19
CA LYS A 95 -8.56 20.93 1.33
C LYS A 95 -7.05 20.76 1.17
N ARG A 96 -6.55 19.54 1.37
CA ARG A 96 -5.12 19.19 1.32
C ARG A 96 -4.92 17.79 0.74
N GLY A 97 -3.69 17.49 0.35
CA GLY A 97 -3.31 16.25 -0.33
C GLY A 97 -3.39 16.41 -1.85
N LEU A 98 -3.58 15.32 -2.58
CA LEU A 98 -3.52 15.29 -4.06
C LEU A 98 -4.84 14.86 -4.70
N ASN A 99 -5.07 15.34 -5.93
CA ASN A 99 -6.05 14.75 -6.84
C ASN A 99 -5.42 13.55 -7.59
N MET A 100 -6.23 12.80 -8.36
CA MET A 100 -5.74 11.58 -9.03
C MET A 100 -4.68 11.85 -10.11
N LEU A 101 -4.74 12.98 -10.81
CA LEU A 101 -3.75 13.33 -11.83
C LEU A 101 -2.39 13.59 -11.18
N GLN A 102 -2.35 14.46 -10.16
CA GLN A 102 -1.13 14.74 -9.41
C GLN A 102 -0.53 13.50 -8.74
N LEU A 103 -1.38 12.57 -8.28
CA LEU A 103 -0.94 11.29 -7.72
C LEU A 103 -0.32 10.39 -8.79
N ALA A 104 -0.91 10.34 -9.99
CA ALA A 104 -0.36 9.59 -11.13
C ALA A 104 0.97 10.19 -11.61
N ASP A 105 1.07 11.51 -11.69
CA ASP A 105 2.31 12.22 -12.04
C ASP A 105 3.42 11.90 -11.02
N LEU A 106 3.12 11.99 -9.70
CA LEU A 106 4.05 11.61 -8.64
C LEU A 106 4.51 10.15 -8.72
N LEU A 107 3.60 9.22 -9.06
CA LEU A 107 3.94 7.80 -9.24
C LEU A 107 4.88 7.59 -10.44
N ILE A 108 4.65 8.30 -11.55
CA ILE A 108 5.49 8.26 -12.76
C ILE A 108 6.88 8.83 -12.45
N ASP A 109 6.95 9.96 -11.73
CA ASP A 109 8.21 10.58 -11.30
C ASP A 109 9.02 9.66 -10.37
N ASN A 110 8.36 8.78 -9.62
CA ASN A 110 8.98 7.74 -8.79
C ASN A 110 9.18 6.39 -9.52
N GLY A 111 9.00 6.36 -10.85
CA GLY A 111 9.34 5.22 -11.70
C GLY A 111 8.26 4.15 -11.88
N ALA A 112 7.03 4.39 -11.42
CA ALA A 112 5.93 3.43 -11.61
C ALA A 112 5.59 3.25 -13.10
N VAL A 113 5.56 1.99 -13.55
CA VAL A 113 5.09 1.61 -14.90
C VAL A 113 3.60 1.25 -14.86
N HIS A 114 3.15 0.62 -13.77
CA HIS A 114 1.73 0.42 -13.48
C HIS A 114 1.41 0.81 -12.04
N ALA A 115 0.29 1.47 -11.78
CA ALA A 115 -0.17 1.79 -10.43
C ALA A 115 -1.68 2.01 -10.35
N ILE A 116 -2.29 1.71 -9.20
CA ILE A 116 -3.72 1.86 -8.92
C ILE A 116 -3.95 2.70 -7.66
N ASN A 117 -5.07 3.43 -7.62
CA ASN A 117 -5.53 4.14 -6.42
C ASN A 117 -6.31 3.15 -5.53
N LEU A 118 -5.99 3.12 -4.24
CA LEU A 118 -6.69 2.36 -3.21
C LEU A 118 -7.59 3.30 -2.38
N ASP A 119 -8.12 2.89 -1.23
CA ASP A 119 -8.96 3.82 -0.44
C ASP A 119 -8.14 5.00 0.12
N GLY A 120 -8.82 6.12 0.33
CA GLY A 120 -8.22 7.41 0.65
C GLY A 120 -9.03 8.21 1.67
N GLY A 121 -8.78 9.52 1.72
CA GLY A 121 -9.38 10.39 2.72
C GLY A 121 -9.10 9.90 4.14
N GLY A 122 -10.15 9.67 4.94
CA GLY A 122 -10.03 9.23 6.33
C GLY A 122 -9.50 7.81 6.53
N SER A 123 -9.58 6.95 5.52
CA SER A 123 -9.04 5.58 5.57
C SER A 123 -7.53 5.54 5.34
N SER A 124 -6.94 6.59 4.76
CA SER A 124 -5.51 6.64 4.43
C SER A 124 -4.66 6.73 5.69
N ALA A 125 -4.10 5.59 6.09
CA ALA A 125 -3.15 5.48 7.19
C ALA A 125 -1.97 4.58 6.82
N MET A 126 -0.79 4.91 7.33
CA MET A 126 0.45 4.14 7.18
C MET A 126 1.06 3.92 8.56
N ALA A 127 1.40 2.66 8.84
CA ALA A 127 2.05 2.25 10.07
C ALA A 127 3.41 1.61 9.76
N ARG A 128 4.37 1.85 10.64
CA ARG A 128 5.68 1.20 10.67
C ARG A 128 5.88 0.58 12.04
N ASP A 129 6.21 -0.70 12.09
CA ASP A 129 6.51 -1.45 13.31
C ASP A 129 5.36 -1.34 14.35
N GLY A 130 4.12 -1.33 13.85
CA GLY A 130 2.88 -1.14 14.63
C GLY A 130 2.55 0.30 15.03
N ILE A 131 3.38 1.28 14.67
CA ILE A 131 3.22 2.70 15.04
C ILE A 131 2.73 3.49 13.82
N LEU A 132 1.66 4.27 13.99
CA LEU A 132 1.16 5.20 12.97
C LEU A 132 2.20 6.29 12.67
N ILE A 133 2.54 6.49 11.40
CA ILE A 133 3.60 7.43 10.96
C ILE A 133 3.10 8.57 10.05
N ASN A 134 1.79 8.68 9.82
CA ASN A 134 1.16 9.75 9.03
C ASN A 134 0.12 10.53 9.84
N TYR A 135 -0.50 11.56 9.25
CA TYR A 135 -1.56 12.37 9.85
C TYR A 135 -2.95 12.06 9.24
N PRO A 136 -3.79 11.24 9.91
CA PRO A 136 -5.14 10.94 9.46
C PRO A 136 -6.02 12.18 9.25
N SER A 137 -7.01 12.10 8.36
CA SER A 137 -7.88 13.25 8.07
C SER A 137 -9.16 13.33 8.92
N ASP A 138 -9.59 12.24 9.54
CA ASP A 138 -10.87 12.16 10.25
C ASP A 138 -10.79 12.72 11.67
N MET A 139 -11.81 13.50 12.07
CA MET A 139 -11.88 14.10 13.41
C MET A 139 -12.84 13.39 14.36
N LYS A 140 -13.77 12.58 13.84
CA LYS A 140 -14.76 11.81 14.63
C LYS A 140 -15.00 10.39 14.10
N PRO A 141 -13.96 9.59 13.75
CA PRO A 141 -14.15 8.16 13.53
C PRO A 141 -14.48 7.46 14.86
N PRO A 142 -15.05 6.23 14.86
CA PRO A 142 -15.44 5.51 16.08
C PRO A 142 -14.30 5.22 17.08
N SER A 143 -13.06 5.27 16.60
CA SER A 143 -11.79 5.14 17.33
C SER A 143 -11.37 6.40 18.11
N CYS A 144 -12.07 7.52 17.95
CA CYS A 144 -11.61 8.83 18.40
C CYS A 144 -12.41 9.40 19.58
N ASP A 145 -11.79 10.33 20.30
CA ASP A 145 -12.47 11.10 21.34
C ASP A 145 -13.64 11.94 20.77
N ALA A 146 -14.78 11.89 21.46
CA ALA A 146 -16.03 12.49 21.00
C ALA A 146 -15.99 14.03 20.87
N SER A 147 -15.01 14.71 21.48
CA SER A 147 -14.83 16.16 21.34
C SER A 147 -14.56 16.59 19.89
N GLY A 148 -13.96 15.71 19.07
CA GLY A 148 -13.54 16.01 17.71
C GLY A 148 -12.51 17.13 17.62
N LYS A 149 -11.62 17.24 18.62
CA LYS A 149 -10.50 18.19 18.63
C LYS A 149 -9.22 17.64 18.00
N HIS A 150 -9.13 16.32 17.87
CA HIS A 150 -7.95 15.61 17.37
C HIS A 150 -8.26 14.90 16.06
N GLN A 151 -7.20 14.60 15.30
CA GLN A 151 -7.27 13.72 14.14
C GLN A 151 -6.96 12.30 14.60
N CYS A 152 -7.71 11.33 14.10
CA CYS A 152 -7.62 9.92 14.49
C CYS A 152 -7.70 9.02 13.26
N GLU A 153 -7.02 7.88 13.31
CA GLU A 153 -7.15 6.83 12.28
C GLU A 153 -8.60 6.30 12.21
N ARG A 154 -9.04 5.90 11.03
CA ARG A 154 -10.33 5.23 10.84
C ARG A 154 -10.14 3.71 10.88
N PRO A 155 -11.04 2.94 11.53
CA PRO A 155 -11.10 1.49 11.32
C PRO A 155 -11.41 1.17 9.85
N VAL A 156 -10.50 0.46 9.17
CA VAL A 156 -10.59 0.12 7.74
C VAL A 156 -11.01 -1.34 7.50
N SER A 157 -11.16 -1.71 6.23
CA SER A 157 -11.60 -3.05 5.83
C SER A 157 -10.46 -4.05 5.66
N SER A 158 -9.33 -3.59 5.12
CA SER A 158 -8.20 -4.41 4.71
C SER A 158 -6.89 -3.64 4.89
N ILE A 159 -5.78 -4.36 4.88
CA ILE A 159 -4.45 -3.78 5.09
C ILE A 159 -3.50 -4.45 4.11
N LEU A 160 -2.77 -3.63 3.35
CA LEU A 160 -1.61 -4.12 2.60
C LEU A 160 -0.41 -4.02 3.53
N CYS A 161 0.22 -5.14 3.88
CA CYS A 161 1.41 -5.14 4.72
C CYS A 161 2.61 -5.82 4.06
N ILE A 162 3.78 -5.23 4.25
CA ILE A 162 5.10 -5.76 3.94
C ILE A 162 5.72 -6.21 5.26
N HIS A 163 6.15 -7.46 5.33
CA HIS A 163 6.93 -8.00 6.44
C HIS A 163 8.10 -8.81 5.88
N GLU A 164 9.12 -9.02 6.69
CA GLU A 164 10.19 -9.97 6.36
C GLU A 164 9.63 -11.39 6.27
N LEU A 165 10.12 -12.18 5.32
CA LEU A 165 9.90 -13.62 5.35
C LEU A 165 10.72 -14.18 6.51
N LEU A 166 10.04 -14.68 7.53
CA LEU A 166 10.66 -15.56 8.51
C LEU A 166 11.00 -16.85 7.77
N GLU A 167 12.25 -16.97 7.31
CA GLU A 167 12.84 -18.26 7.01
C GLU A 167 12.79 -19.08 8.30
N LEU A 168 11.82 -20.00 8.36
CA LEU A 168 11.83 -21.05 9.37
C LEU A 168 13.08 -21.87 9.09
N GLU A 169 14.13 -21.68 9.88
CA GLU A 169 15.33 -22.52 9.87
C GLU A 169 14.89 -23.98 10.02
N GLN A 170 14.83 -24.67 8.89
CA GLN A 170 14.42 -26.06 8.82
C GLN A 170 15.66 -26.90 9.15
N ASP A 171 16.05 -26.84 10.43
CA ASP A 171 17.24 -27.47 10.99
C ASP A 171 17.01 -28.99 11.09
N ALA A 172 16.96 -29.61 9.91
CA ALA A 172 16.69 -31.00 9.68
C ALA A 172 17.94 -31.85 10.00
N GLY A 173 18.16 -32.06 11.29
CA GLY A 173 18.87 -33.23 11.84
C GLY A 173 20.20 -33.61 11.18
N ALA A 174 21.27 -32.88 11.48
CA ALA A 174 22.64 -33.39 11.35
C ALA A 174 23.27 -33.54 12.74
N SER A 175 23.73 -34.75 13.07
CA SER A 175 24.44 -35.03 14.32
C SER A 175 25.84 -34.38 14.34
N PRO A 176 26.38 -34.00 15.51
CA PRO A 176 27.67 -33.30 15.59
C PRO A 176 28.84 -34.27 15.36
N GLY A 177 29.21 -34.45 14.09
CA GLY A 177 30.50 -34.99 13.71
C GLY A 177 31.61 -33.96 13.96
N PHE A 178 32.45 -34.20 14.96
CA PHE A 178 33.60 -33.35 15.27
C PHE A 178 34.65 -33.35 14.13
N THR A 179 34.87 -32.19 13.51
CA THR A 179 36.15 -31.85 12.87
C THR A 179 36.56 -30.43 13.24
N VAL A 180 37.58 -30.32 14.08
CA VAL A 180 38.16 -29.02 14.50
C VAL A 180 39.39 -28.75 13.64
N SER A 181 39.48 -27.56 13.04
CA SER A 181 40.77 -27.05 12.55
C SER A 181 40.82 -25.52 12.54
N SER A 182 41.85 -25.00 13.21
CA SER A 182 42.47 -23.67 13.00
C SER A 182 41.68 -22.39 13.29
N PHE A 183 41.70 -21.99 14.57
CA PHE A 183 42.13 -20.67 15.05
C PHE A 183 41.89 -19.41 14.16
N VAL A 184 40.90 -18.60 14.56
CA VAL A 184 41.06 -17.14 14.70
C VAL A 184 40.29 -16.70 15.96
N PRO A 185 40.89 -15.94 16.91
CA PRO A 185 40.18 -15.45 18.08
C PRO A 185 39.40 -14.15 17.80
N LEU A 186 38.23 -14.02 18.46
CA LEU A 186 37.60 -12.81 19.04
C LEU A 186 38.08 -11.43 18.51
N TYR A 187 37.26 -10.43 18.18
CA TYR A 187 35.88 -10.09 18.55
C TYR A 187 35.50 -8.83 17.72
N ILE A 188 34.26 -8.45 17.36
CA ILE A 188 32.88 -8.93 17.56
C ILE A 188 32.15 -8.78 16.21
N ILE A 189 31.23 -9.69 15.86
CA ILE A 189 30.11 -9.37 14.94
C ILE A 189 28.87 -9.18 15.81
N LEU A 190 28.41 -7.93 15.92
CA LEU A 190 27.15 -7.62 16.56
C LEU A 190 26.05 -8.00 15.57
N PHE A 191 25.58 -9.24 15.62
CA PHE A 191 24.32 -9.59 14.97
C PHE A 191 23.21 -8.75 15.61
N LEU A 192 22.76 -7.71 14.90
CA LEU A 192 21.53 -6.99 15.18
C LEU A 192 20.34 -7.89 14.81
N PHE A 193 20.16 -8.98 15.56
CA PHE A 193 18.88 -9.67 15.59
C PHE A 193 17.83 -8.72 16.15
N GLY A 194 16.69 -8.59 15.46
CA GLY A 194 15.48 -8.01 16.05
C GLY A 194 15.11 -6.58 15.62
N CYS A 195 15.30 -6.23 14.36
CA CYS A 195 14.47 -5.18 13.75
C CYS A 195 13.69 -5.79 12.58
N SER A 196 12.66 -6.60 12.88
CA SER A 196 11.76 -7.07 11.84
C SER A 196 10.91 -5.90 11.39
N LEU A 197 11.30 -5.27 10.29
CA LEU A 197 10.59 -4.11 9.76
C LEU A 197 9.25 -4.56 9.17
N SER A 198 8.17 -4.04 9.76
CA SER A 198 6.81 -4.25 9.25
C SER A 198 6.24 -2.91 8.81
N PHE A 199 5.87 -2.80 7.53
CA PHE A 199 5.23 -1.60 6.98
C PHE A 199 3.85 -1.97 6.47
N CYS A 200 2.81 -1.43 7.10
CA CYS A 200 1.42 -1.67 6.71
C CYS A 200 0.73 -0.38 6.29
N VAL A 201 -0.21 -0.48 5.34
CA VAL A 201 -1.03 0.62 4.85
C VAL A 201 -2.51 0.21 4.82
N ALA A 202 -3.36 1.06 5.38
CA ALA A 202 -4.77 0.82 5.67
C ALA A 202 -5.69 1.19 4.48
N LEU A 203 -6.63 0.28 4.15
CA LEU A 203 -7.50 0.30 2.96
C LEU A 203 -8.98 -0.01 3.27
#